data_AF-A0A2N1QND5-F1
#
_entry.id   AF-A0A2N1QND5-F1
#
_cell.length_a   1.000
_cell.length_b   1.000
_cell.length_c   1.000
_cell.angle_alpha   90.00
_cell.angle_beta   90.00
_cell.angle_gamma   90.00
#
_symmetry.space_group_name_H-M   'P 1'
#
loop_
_entity.id
_entity.type
_entity.pdbx_description
1 polymer ?
#
loop_
_entity_poly.entity_id
_entity_poly.type
_entity_poly.pdbx_seq_one_letter_code
_entity_poly.pdbx_strand_id
1 'polypeptide(L)'
;MSDRKKFLWIAVFFLTFYFLPEGNERVIAGLTESVAMMADYAREHVLLCLIPAFFIAGAISVFVSQQSVMKYLGAKAKKWIAYSVASVSGTVLAVCSCTVLPLF
;
A
#
# COMPACT_ATOMS: atom_id res chain seq x y z
N MET A 1 14.65 -5.45 26.29
CA MET A 1 15.18 -6.52 25.41
C MET A 1 16.55 -6.93 25.92
N SER A 2 16.69 -8.15 26.46
CA SER A 2 17.96 -8.67 27.01
C SER A 2 19.03 -8.73 25.91
N ASP A 3 20.26 -8.33 26.23
CA ASP A 3 21.35 -8.19 25.26
C ASP A 3 21.71 -9.51 24.55
N ARG A 4 21.49 -10.66 25.22
CA ARG A 4 21.58 -11.99 24.58
C ARG A 4 20.61 -12.17 23.41
N LYS A 5 19.40 -11.64 23.49
CA LYS A 5 18.40 -11.74 22.40
C LYS A 5 18.77 -10.85 21.22
N LYS A 6 19.38 -9.68 21.47
CA LYS A 6 19.91 -8.80 20.40
C LYS A 6 21.07 -9.47 19.67
N PHE A 7 22.00 -10.08 20.41
CA PHE A 7 23.12 -10.80 19.83
C PHE A 7 22.67 -12.01 19.00
N LEU A 8 21.69 -12.77 19.49
CA LEU A 8 21.09 -13.88 18.73
C LEU A 8 20.45 -13.41 17.43
N TRP A 9 19.73 -12.28 17.45
CA TRP A 9 19.12 -11.69 16.25
C TRP A 9 20.16 -11.26 15.22
N ILE A 10 21.23 -10.60 15.66
CA ILE A 10 22.33 -10.17 14.77
C ILE A 10 23.05 -11.39 14.18
N ALA A 11 23.32 -12.41 14.99
CA ALA A 11 23.98 -13.64 14.55
C ALA A 11 23.14 -14.42 13.53
N VAL A 12 21.83 -14.54 13.76
CA VAL A 12 20.91 -15.21 12.82
C VAL A 12 20.81 -14.44 11.51
N PHE A 13 20.69 -13.11 11.57
CA PHE A 13 20.69 -12.27 10.37
C PHE A 13 21.98 -12.45 9.56
N PHE A 14 23.15 -12.37 10.23
CA PHE A 14 24.44 -12.57 9.59
C PHE A 14 24.57 -13.97 8.97
N LEU A 15 24.17 -15.02 9.69
CA LEU A 15 24.22 -16.41 9.21
C LEU A 15 23.31 -16.62 8.00
N THR A 16 22.15 -15.95 7.96
CA THR A 16 21.20 -16.04 6.85
C THR A 16 21.77 -15.41 5.58
N PHE A 17 22.44 -14.26 5.70
CA PHE A 17 23.16 -13.64 4.58
C PHE A 17 24.44 -14.40 4.20
N TYR A 18 25.10 -15.06 5.16
CA TYR A 18 26.31 -15.85 4.92
C TYR A 18 26.01 -17.19 4.20
N PHE A 19 24.89 -17.85 4.51
CA PHE A 19 24.42 -19.02 3.77
C PHE A 19 23.68 -18.66 2.47
N LEU A 20 23.59 -17.37 2.13
CA LEU A 20 23.01 -16.96 0.86
C LEU A 20 23.88 -17.54 -0.25
N PRO A 21 23.33 -18.39 -1.14
CA PRO A 21 24.15 -19.15 -2.07
C PRO A 21 24.67 -18.21 -3.15
N GLU A 22 25.90 -17.71 -2.96
CA GLU A 22 26.59 -16.74 -3.83
C GLU A 22 26.85 -17.23 -5.27
N GLY A 23 26.48 -18.48 -5.59
CA GLY A 23 26.60 -19.08 -6.93
C GLY A 23 25.29 -19.57 -7.54
N ASN A 24 24.14 -19.32 -6.92
CA ASN A 24 22.85 -19.74 -7.49
C ASN A 24 22.34 -18.67 -8.47
N GLU A 25 22.43 -18.95 -9.77
CA GLU A 25 21.92 -18.07 -10.84
C GLU A 25 20.50 -17.57 -10.57
N ARG A 26 19.67 -18.37 -9.88
CA ARG A 26 18.27 -18.00 -9.57
C ARG A 26 18.17 -16.83 -8.59
N VAL A 27 19.09 -16.72 -7.63
CA VAL A 27 19.08 -15.64 -6.64
C VAL A 27 19.61 -14.35 -7.26
N ILE A 28 20.70 -14.43 -8.02
CA ILE A 28 21.29 -13.27 -8.71
C ILE A 28 20.33 -12.77 -9.80
N ALA A 29 19.77 -13.66 -10.62
CA ALA A 29 18.79 -13.29 -11.64
C ALA A 29 17.52 -12.68 -11.02
N GLY A 30 17.00 -13.24 -9.92
CA GLY A 30 15.86 -12.65 -9.21
C GLY A 30 16.15 -11.26 -8.65
N LEU A 31 17.36 -11.03 -8.15
CA LEU A 31 17.78 -9.72 -7.65
C LEU A 31 17.90 -8.70 -8.79
N THR A 32 18.48 -9.07 -9.93
CA THR A 32 18.59 -8.18 -11.08
C THR A 32 17.23 -7.89 -11.72
N GLU A 33 16.37 -8.89 -11.86
CA GLU A 33 15.01 -8.73 -12.42
C GLU A 33 14.14 -7.85 -11.53
N SER A 34 14.18 -8.04 -10.20
CA SER A 34 13.39 -7.23 -9.25
C SER A 34 13.80 -5.76 -9.26
N VAL A 35 15.09 -5.45 -9.36
CA VAL A 35 15.59 -4.07 -9.46
C VAL A 35 15.24 -3.45 -10.82
N ALA A 36 15.37 -4.20 -11.91
CA ALA A 36 14.98 -3.73 -13.25
C ALA A 36 13.48 -3.42 -13.32
N MET A 37 12.62 -4.32 -12.83
CA MET A 37 11.18 -4.11 -12.75
C MET A 37 10.82 -2.91 -11.87
N MET A 38 11.48 -2.73 -10.71
CA MET A 38 11.26 -1.55 -9.86
C MET A 38 11.59 -0.24 -10.58
N ALA A 39 12.71 -0.18 -11.29
CA ALA A 39 13.13 1.01 -12.01
C ALA A 39 12.17 1.36 -13.17
N ASP A 40 11.70 0.35 -13.88
CA ASP A 40 10.75 0.49 -14.98
C ASP A 40 9.38 0.96 -14.47
N TYR A 41 8.88 0.34 -13.39
CA TYR A 41 7.65 0.72 -12.72
C TYR A 41 7.70 2.15 -12.18
N ALA A 42 8.83 2.55 -11.60
CA ALA A 42 9.03 3.90 -11.06
C ALA A 42 9.05 4.98 -12.15
N ARG A 43 9.58 4.68 -13.34
CA ARG A 43 9.61 5.63 -14.46
C ARG A 43 8.28 5.74 -15.17
N GLU A 44 7.73 4.62 -15.62
CA GLU A 44 6.55 4.66 -16.47
C GLU A 44 5.25 4.64 -15.66
N HIS A 45 5.16 3.74 -14.69
CA HIS A 45 3.87 3.47 -14.04
C HIS A 45 3.55 4.45 -12.91
N VAL A 46 4.54 4.87 -12.13
CA VAL A 46 4.30 5.80 -11.00
C VAL A 46 3.90 7.18 -11.50
N LEU A 47 4.57 7.76 -12.50
CA LEU A 47 4.21 9.09 -13.00
C LEU A 47 2.81 9.10 -13.64
N LEU A 48 2.50 8.09 -14.45
CA LEU A 48 1.21 8.00 -15.15
C LEU A 48 0.05 7.65 -14.24
N CYS A 49 0.27 6.94 -13.12
CA CYS A 49 -0.80 6.55 -12.20
C CYS A 49 -0.96 7.54 -11.03
N LEU A 50 0.15 8.01 -10.45
CA LEU A 50 0.14 8.75 -9.19
C LEU A 50 -0.31 10.21 -9.37
N ILE A 51 0.10 10.86 -10.46
CA ILE A 51 -0.29 12.25 -10.79
C ILE A 51 -1.81 12.37 -10.97
N PRO A 52 -2.49 11.56 -11.82
CA PRO A 52 -3.94 11.64 -11.94
C PRO A 52 -4.65 11.16 -10.67
N ALA A 53 -4.13 10.15 -9.98
CA ALA A 53 -4.72 9.68 -8.72
C ALA A 53 -4.73 10.77 -7.64
N PHE A 54 -3.64 11.53 -7.46
CA PHE A 54 -3.59 12.65 -6.50
C PHE A 54 -4.54 13.79 -6.89
N PHE A 55 -4.67 14.11 -8.18
CA PHE A 55 -5.60 15.14 -8.64
C PHE A 55 -7.07 14.75 -8.36
N ILE A 56 -7.42 13.50 -8.64
CA ILE A 56 -8.77 12.97 -8.38
C ILE A 56 -9.04 12.93 -6.87
N ALA A 57 -8.08 12.47 -6.06
CA ALA A 57 -8.19 12.47 -4.60
C ALA A 57 -8.36 13.88 -4.04
N GLY A 58 -7.58 14.85 -4.54
CA GLY A 58 -7.71 16.26 -4.20
C GLY A 58 -9.11 16.81 -4.52
N ALA A 59 -9.63 16.54 -5.72
CA ALA A 59 -10.99 16.93 -6.08
C ALA A 59 -12.04 16.30 -5.14
N ILE A 60 -11.98 15.00 -4.89
CA ILE A 60 -12.90 14.30 -3.98
C ILE A 60 -12.84 14.88 -2.57
N SER A 61 -11.66 15.24 -2.06
CA SER A 61 -11.49 15.82 -0.73
C SER A 61 -12.20 17.17 -0.55
N VAL A 62 -12.38 17.93 -1.63
CA VAL A 62 -13.12 19.19 -1.63
C VAL A 62 -14.64 18.95 -1.65
N PHE A 63 -15.10 17.92 -2.37
CA PHE A 63 -16.52 17.64 -2.54
C PHE A 63 -17.12 16.71 -1.47
N VAL A 64 -16.31 15.89 -0.80
CA VAL A 64 -16.77 14.89 0.18
C VAL A 64 -16.32 15.29 1.58
N SER A 65 -17.25 15.79 2.40
CA SER A 65 -16.98 16.10 3.80
C SER A 65 -16.97 14.84 4.68
N GLN A 66 -15.96 14.67 5.53
CA GLN A 66 -15.86 13.55 6.48
C GLN A 66 -17.12 13.38 7.34
N GLN A 67 -17.79 14.46 7.73
CA GLN A 67 -19.06 14.42 8.47
C GLN A 67 -20.19 13.73 7.70
N SER A 68 -20.24 13.88 6.37
CA SER A 68 -21.25 13.21 5.53
C SER A 68 -20.96 11.72 5.42
N VAL A 69 -19.69 11.33 5.32
CA VAL A 69 -19.28 9.92 5.32
C VAL A 69 -19.64 9.26 6.65
N MET A 70 -19.35 9.89 7.78
CA MET A 70 -19.69 9.38 9.12
C MET A 70 -21.21 9.30 9.35
N LYS A 71 -22.03 10.11 8.66
CA LYS A 71 -23.49 10.02 8.72
C LYS A 71 -24.04 8.75 8.03
N TYR A 72 -23.43 8.33 6.91
CA TYR A 72 -23.91 7.19 6.12
C TYR A 72 -23.15 5.88 6.38
N LEU A 73 -21.91 5.94 6.84
CA LEU A 73 -21.06 4.78 7.15
C LEU A 73 -20.72 4.63 8.66
N GLY A 74 -21.12 5.59 9.52
CA GLY A 74 -20.85 5.52 10.96
C GLY A 74 -21.69 4.48 11.71
N ALA A 75 -21.33 4.21 12.97
CA ALA A 75 -21.90 3.15 13.80
C ALA A 75 -23.43 3.22 14.02
N LYS A 76 -24.06 4.39 13.77
CA LYS A 76 -25.51 4.59 13.88
C LYS A 76 -26.28 4.42 12.56
N ALA A 77 -25.59 4.17 11.43
CA ALA A 77 -26.22 4.04 10.12
C ALA A 77 -26.93 2.68 9.95
N LYS A 78 -28.10 2.69 9.32
CA LYS A 78 -28.87 1.46 9.03
C LYS A 78 -28.09 0.62 7.99
N LYS A 79 -27.92 -0.68 8.26
CA LYS A 79 -27.14 -1.61 7.42
C LYS A 79 -27.48 -1.51 5.93
N TRP A 80 -28.77 -1.42 5.58
CA TRP A 80 -29.23 -1.31 4.19
C TRP A 80 -28.68 -0.06 3.46
N ILE A 81 -28.63 1.08 4.14
CA ILE A 81 -28.13 2.34 3.55
C ILE A 81 -26.61 2.31 3.46
N ALA A 82 -25.94 1.75 4.48
CA ALA A 82 -24.48 1.59 4.45
C ALA A 82 -24.04 0.69 3.29
N TYR A 83 -24.73 -0.43 3.06
CA TYR A 83 -24.42 -1.36 1.97
C TYR A 83 -24.64 -0.74 0.58
N SER A 84 -25.75 -0.03 0.37
CA SER A 84 -26.02 0.59 -0.93
C SER A 84 -25.03 1.71 -1.24
N VAL A 85 -24.74 2.57 -0.26
CA VAL A 85 -23.76 3.65 -0.41
C VAL A 85 -22.36 3.08 -0.63
N ALA A 86 -21.94 2.06 0.13
CA ALA A 86 -20.63 1.43 -0.04
C ALA A 86 -20.47 0.74 -1.41
N SER A 87 -21.54 0.15 -1.96
CA SER A 87 -21.48 -0.50 -3.28
C SER A 87 -21.36 0.52 -4.43
N VAL A 88 -21.96 1.71 -4.28
CA VAL A 88 -21.91 2.77 -5.30
C VAL A 88 -20.64 3.62 -5.17
N SER A 89 -20.18 3.88 -3.94
CA SER A 89 -18.95 4.62 -3.69
C SER A 89 -17.69 3.76 -3.79
N GLY A 90 -17.81 2.43 -3.77
CA GLY A 90 -16.69 1.49 -3.81
C GLY A 90 -15.83 1.59 -5.06
N THR A 91 -16.39 1.93 -6.22
CA THR A 91 -15.62 2.17 -7.45
C THR A 91 -14.78 3.43 -7.37
N VAL A 92 -15.35 4.50 -6.80
CA VAL A 92 -14.64 5.76 -6.58
C VAL A 92 -13.56 5.57 -5.52
N LEU A 93 -13.86 4.86 -4.43
CA LEU A 93 -12.97 4.59 -3.30
C LEU A 93 -11.86 3.58 -3.61
N ALA A 94 -12.10 2.57 -4.45
CA ALA A 94 -11.09 1.57 -4.80
C ALA A 94 -9.92 2.17 -5.58
N VAL A 95 -10.17 3.18 -6.42
CA VAL A 95 -9.13 3.90 -7.18
C VAL A 95 -8.19 4.69 -6.25
N CYS A 96 -8.69 5.16 -5.11
CA CYS A 96 -7.94 5.90 -4.11
C CYS A 96 -7.61 5.08 -2.84
N SER A 97 -7.99 3.80 -2.83
CA SER A 97 -7.68 2.82 -1.77
C SER A 97 -6.20 2.42 -1.76
N CYS A 98 -5.39 2.94 -2.69
CA CYS A 98 -3.94 2.83 -2.73
C CYS A 98 -3.24 3.59 -1.57
N THR A 99 -3.90 3.75 -0.41
CA THR A 99 -3.44 4.48 0.80
C THR A 99 -3.29 6.00 0.68
N VAL A 100 -3.83 6.61 -0.38
CA VAL A 100 -3.76 8.07 -0.57
C VAL A 100 -4.91 8.82 0.12
N LEU A 101 -6.06 8.18 0.30
CA LEU A 101 -7.15 8.74 1.09
C LEU A 101 -6.92 8.44 2.58
N PRO A 102 -6.72 9.45 3.43
CA PRO A 102 -6.94 9.30 4.86
C PRO A 102 -8.45 9.24 5.08
N LEU A 103 -9.04 8.08 4.83
CA LEU A 103 -10.32 7.72 5.41
C LEU A 103 -10.03 7.23 6.82
N PHE A 104 -9.75 8.22 7.69
CA PHE A 104 -9.25 8.21 9.08
C PHE A 104 -7.74 8.45 9.22
#